data_AF-A0A924YV69-F1
#
_entry.id   AF-A0A924YV69-F1
#
_cell.length_a   1.000
_cell.length_b   1.000
_cell.length_c   1.000
_cell.angle_alpha   90.00
_cell.angle_beta   90.00
_cell.angle_gamma   90.00
#
_symmetry.space_group_name_H-M   'P 1'
#
loop_
_entity.id
_entity.type
_entity.pdbx_description
1 polymer ?
#
loop_
_entity_poly.entity_id
_entity_poly.type
_entity_poly.pdbx_seq_one_letter_code
_entity_poly.pdbx_strand_id
1 'polypeptide(L)'
;MQDWLNNICWLTDSYKVSHFKQYPPGTRRVYSYFESRSGSTYPEVCFFGLQYLLERYLAGEVVTSEKIDAAESLFRQHFGGDVFNRA
;
A
#
# COMPACT_ATOMS: atom_id res chain seq x y z
N MET A 1 16.15 -10.01 13.85
CA MET A 1 15.27 -10.45 12.75
C MET A 1 14.68 -9.18 12.14
N GLN A 2 14.67 -9.05 10.82
CA GLN A 2 14.20 -7.82 10.17
C GLN A 2 12.68 -7.67 10.36
N ASP A 3 12.20 -6.52 10.82
CA ASP A 3 10.77 -6.24 10.93
C ASP A 3 10.18 -6.07 9.52
N TRP A 4 9.62 -7.15 8.99
CA TRP A 4 9.00 -7.18 7.65
C TRP A 4 7.86 -6.16 7.51
N LEU A 5 7.17 -5.84 8.61
CA LEU A 5 6.06 -4.89 8.64
C LEU A 5 6.51 -3.43 8.72
N ASN A 6 7.82 -3.15 8.68
CA ASN A 6 8.37 -1.79 8.69
C ASN A 6 8.94 -1.39 7.33
N ASN A 7 8.17 -1.58 6.25
CA ASN A 7 8.49 -0.98 4.95
C ASN A 7 7.22 -0.82 4.11
N ILE A 8 6.65 0.39 4.11
CA ILE A 8 5.41 0.67 3.38
C ILE A 8 5.54 0.43 1.86
N CYS A 9 6.74 0.49 1.30
CA CYS A 9 6.98 0.32 -0.13
C CYS A 9 6.64 -1.09 -0.63
N TRP A 10 6.55 -2.10 0.25
CA TRP A 10 6.11 -3.46 -0.11
C TRP A 10 4.85 -3.94 0.62
N LEU A 11 4.26 -3.12 1.49
CA LEU A 11 3.05 -3.48 2.27
C LEU A 11 1.78 -3.21 1.46
N THR A 12 1.67 -3.91 0.33
CA THR A 12 0.56 -3.78 -0.61
C THR A 12 0.34 -5.10 -1.33
N ASP A 13 -0.86 -5.30 -1.88
CA ASP A 13 -1.06 -6.40 -2.83
C ASP A 13 -0.17 -6.19 -4.06
N SER A 14 0.48 -7.26 -4.52
CA SER A 14 1.46 -7.22 -5.62
C SER A 14 0.93 -6.52 -6.87
N TYR A 15 -0.32 -6.78 -7.28
CA TYR A 15 -0.88 -6.19 -8.50
C TYR A 15 -0.92 -4.64 -8.46
N LYS A 16 -1.06 -4.05 -7.26
CA LYS A 16 -1.08 -2.59 -7.05
C LYS A 16 0.24 -1.91 -7.40
N VAL A 17 1.35 -2.64 -7.36
CA VAL A 17 2.69 -2.12 -7.73
C VAL A 17 2.71 -1.62 -9.18
N SER A 18 1.89 -2.20 -10.06
CA SER A 18 1.79 -1.81 -11.48
C SER A 18 0.71 -0.75 -11.77
N HIS A 19 -0.16 -0.42 -10.81
CA HIS A 19 -1.36 0.40 -11.07
C HIS A 19 -1.06 1.81 -11.55
N PHE A 20 0.08 2.37 -11.16
CA PHE A 20 0.47 3.71 -11.60
C PHE A 20 0.55 3.83 -13.14
N LYS A 21 0.85 2.73 -13.84
CA LYS A 21 0.86 2.65 -15.32
C LYS A 21 -0.54 2.42 -15.93
N GLN A 22 -1.53 2.07 -15.13
CA GLN A 22 -2.87 1.68 -15.59
C GLN A 22 -3.90 2.81 -15.47
N TYR A 23 -3.59 3.88 -14.72
CA TYR A 23 -4.46 5.05 -14.66
C TYR A 23 -4.52 5.77 -16.01
N PRO A 24 -5.67 6.38 -16.37
CA PRO A 24 -5.77 7.21 -17.56
C PRO A 24 -4.66 8.30 -17.58
N PRO A 25 -4.02 8.56 -18.74
CA PRO A 25 -3.00 9.60 -18.85
C PRO A 25 -3.50 10.96 -18.35
N GLY A 26 -2.67 11.64 -17.56
CA GLY A 26 -3.01 12.95 -16.98
C GLY A 26 -3.86 12.90 -15.71
N THR A 27 -4.13 11.71 -15.14
CA THR A 27 -4.79 11.57 -13.83
C THR A 27 -4.00 12.31 -12.75
N ARG A 28 -4.64 13.26 -12.06
CA ARG A 28 -4.04 14.02 -10.94
C ARG A 28 -4.67 13.75 -9.58
N ARG A 29 -5.84 13.12 -9.55
CA ARG A 29 -6.61 12.85 -8.33
C ARG A 29 -7.27 11.49 -8.43
N VAL A 30 -7.13 10.70 -7.37
CA VAL A 30 -7.84 9.44 -7.16
C VAL A 30 -8.52 9.55 -5.79
N TYR A 31 -9.81 9.24 -5.73
CA TYR A 31 -10.59 9.23 -4.49
C TYR A 31 -11.09 7.82 -4.22
N SER A 32 -11.09 7.40 -2.96
CA SER A 32 -11.56 6.09 -2.51
C SER A 32 -12.22 6.22 -1.13
N TYR A 33 -13.16 5.33 -0.82
CA TYR A 33 -13.87 5.30 0.46
C TYR A 33 -13.93 3.86 1.00
N PHE A 34 -14.25 3.74 2.29
CA PHE A 34 -14.38 2.47 3.00
C PHE A 34 -15.75 2.40 3.66
N GLU A 35 -16.42 1.25 3.53
CA GLU A 35 -17.72 0.98 4.16
C GLU A 35 -17.87 -0.51 4.51
N SER A 36 -18.72 -0.82 5.49
CA SER A 36 -19.35 -2.14 5.59
C SER A 36 -20.55 -2.16 4.66
N ARG A 37 -20.45 -2.87 3.54
CA ARG A 37 -21.48 -2.87 2.49
C ARG A 37 -22.83 -3.38 2.99
N SER A 38 -23.91 -2.88 2.38
CA SER A 38 -25.27 -3.41 2.57
C SER A 38 -25.33 -4.92 2.27
N GLY A 39 -26.04 -5.67 3.11
CA GLY A 39 -26.13 -7.13 2.99
C GLY A 39 -25.07 -7.89 3.80
N SER A 40 -24.30 -7.20 4.64
CA SER A 40 -23.44 -7.82 5.66
C SER A 40 -24.25 -8.62 6.68
N THR A 41 -23.61 -9.62 7.30
CA THR A 41 -24.22 -10.46 8.35
C THR A 41 -24.72 -9.65 9.55
N TYR A 42 -24.05 -8.54 9.86
CA TYR A 42 -24.40 -7.65 10.96
C TYR A 42 -24.98 -6.34 10.41
N PRO A 43 -26.05 -5.81 11.03
CA PRO A 43 -26.71 -4.57 10.59
C PRO A 43 -25.88 -3.32 10.91
N GLU A 44 -24.98 -3.40 11.88
CA GLU A 44 -24.15 -2.29 12.35
C GLU A 44 -22.73 -2.77 12.62
N VAL A 45 -21.75 -1.87 12.51
CA VAL A 45 -20.35 -2.14 12.82
C VAL A 45 -19.78 -1.02 13.69
N CYS A 46 -18.99 -1.40 14.70
CA CYS A 46 -18.19 -0.43 15.44
C CYS A 46 -16.98 -0.03 14.60
N PHE A 47 -16.86 1.26 14.27
CA PHE A 47 -15.67 1.77 13.62
C PHE A 47 -14.58 2.07 14.66
N PHE A 48 -13.59 1.19 14.73
CA PHE A 48 -12.46 1.31 15.65
C PHE A 48 -11.17 0.76 15.01
N GLY A 49 -10.01 1.26 15.44
CA GLY A 49 -8.69 0.76 15.03
C GLY A 49 -7.96 1.57 13.94
N LEU A 50 -8.63 2.50 13.26
CA LEU A 50 -7.97 3.33 12.24
C LEU A 50 -6.78 4.11 12.81
N GLN A 51 -6.93 4.72 13.99
CA GLN A 51 -5.85 5.49 14.61
C GLN A 51 -4.57 4.67 14.81
N TYR A 52 -4.68 3.41 15.25
CA TYR A 52 -3.52 2.52 15.37
C TYR A 52 -2.82 2.33 14.02
N LEU A 53 -3.58 2.08 12.95
CA LEU A 53 -3.02 1.88 11.61
C LEU A 53 -2.29 3.14 11.13
N LEU A 54 -2.89 4.31 11.35
CA LEU A 54 -2.30 5.60 10.99
C LEU A 54 -0.96 5.81 11.72
N GLU A 55 -0.97 5.72 13.05
CA GLU A 55 0.21 6.00 13.89
C GLU A 55 1.32 4.97 13.70
N ARG A 56 0.99 3.68 13.56
CA ARG A 56 1.99 2.61 13.52
C ARG A 56 2.67 2.47 12.15
N TYR A 57 1.96 2.74 11.06
CA TYR A 57 2.41 2.38 9.71
C TYR A 57 2.46 3.54 8.72
N LEU A 58 1.71 4.62 8.94
CA LEU A 58 1.57 5.70 7.94
C LEU A 58 2.15 7.06 8.39
N ALA A 59 2.30 7.28 9.69
CA ALA A 59 2.82 8.53 10.26
C ALA A 59 4.36 8.55 10.35
N GLY A 60 4.94 9.74 10.28
CA GLY A 60 6.39 9.96 10.39
C GLY A 60 7.17 9.64 9.11
N GLU A 61 8.44 9.27 9.26
CA GLU A 61 9.31 8.90 8.14
C GLU A 61 9.10 7.42 7.75
N VAL A 62 8.17 7.20 6.82
CA VAL A 62 7.79 5.85 6.40
C VAL A 62 8.52 5.37 5.14
N VAL A 63 9.13 6.28 4.38
CA VAL A 63 9.90 6.02 3.15
C VAL A 63 11.34 6.50 3.32
N THR A 64 12.31 5.64 3.02
CA THR A 64 13.75 5.96 2.98
C THR A 64 14.39 5.31 1.75
N SER A 65 15.60 5.70 1.38
CA SER A 65 16.33 5.10 0.25
C SER A 65 16.53 3.60 0.44
N GLU A 66 16.85 3.14 1.65
CA GLU A 66 17.05 1.72 1.96
C GLU A 66 15.75 0.92 1.78
N LYS A 67 14.61 1.51 2.17
CA LYS A 67 13.29 0.91 2.00
C LYS A 67 12.91 0.77 0.52
N ILE A 68 13.24 1.78 -0.29
CA ILE A 68 13.03 1.78 -1.74
C ILE A 68 13.90 0.71 -2.41
N ASP A 69 15.20 0.65 -2.08
CA ASP A 69 16.13 -0.33 -2.63
C ASP A 69 15.72 -1.78 -2.29
N ALA A 70 15.31 -2.01 -1.05
CA ALA A 70 14.81 -3.30 -0.60
C ALA A 70 13.51 -3.70 -1.34
N ALA A 71 12.58 -2.76 -1.53
CA ALA A 71 11.34 -3.01 -2.26
C ALA A 71 11.56 -3.27 -3.75
N GLU A 72 12.45 -2.52 -4.41
CA GLU A 72 12.82 -2.77 -5.80
C GLU A 72 13.43 -4.16 -5.97
N SER A 73 14.38 -4.53 -5.10
CA SER A 73 15.01 -5.86 -5.13
C SER A 73 13.97 -6.98 -4.96
N LEU A 74 13.04 -6.82 -4.01
CA LEU A 74 11.96 -7.76 -3.77
C LEU A 74 11.05 -7.89 -5.01
N PHE A 75 10.58 -6.78 -5.56
CA PHE A 75 9.62 -6.81 -6.67
C PHE A 75 10.26 -7.26 -7.98
N ARG A 76 11.53 -6.95 -8.23
CA ARG A 76 12.26 -7.49 -9.38
C ARG A 76 12.32 -9.02 -9.33
N GLN A 77 12.56 -9.59 -8.14
CA GLN A 77 12.52 -11.05 -7.95
C GLN A 77 11.09 -11.61 -8.07
N HIS A 78 10.11 -10.94 -7.47
CA HIS A 78 8.72 -11.38 -7.47
C HIS A 78 8.08 -11.42 -8.86
N PHE A 79 8.38 -10.43 -9.71
CA PHE A 79 7.79 -10.29 -11.05
C PHE A 79 8.70 -10.72 -12.20
N GLY A 80 9.99 -10.92 -11.96
CA GLY A 80 10.97 -11.20 -13.02
C GLY A 80 11.23 -9.99 -13.93
N GLY A 81 10.93 -8.77 -13.50
CA GLY A 81 11.11 -7.55 -14.30
C GLY A 81 10.85 -6.26 -13.53
N ASP A 82 11.08 -5.12 -14.18
CA ASP A 82 10.99 -3.78 -13.57
C ASP A 82 9.55 -3.25 -13.58
N VAL A 83 8.78 -3.65 -12.57
CA VAL A 83 7.38 -3.23 -12.37
C VAL A 83 7.26 -2.12 -11.33
N PHE A 84 8.15 -2.08 -10.34
CA PHE A 84 8.10 -1.16 -9.21
C PHE A 84 8.28 0.31 -9.63
N ASN A 85 7.45 1.20 -9.07
CA ASN A 85 7.60 2.64 -9.28
C ASN A 85 8.67 3.20 -8.34
N ARG A 86 9.91 3.35 -8.85
CA ARG A 86 11.03 3.91 -8.09
C ARG A 86 11.07 5.44 -8.09
N ALA A 87 10.42 6.09 -9.06
CA ALA A 87 10.52 7.52 -9.33
C ALA A 87 9.84 8.40 -8.27
#